data_AF-A0A7W8S695-F1
#
_entry.id   AF-A0A7W8S695-F1
#
_cell.length_a   1.000
_cell.length_b   1.000
_cell.length_c   1.000
_cell.angle_alpha   90.00
_cell.angle_beta   90.00
_cell.angle_gamma   90.00
#
_symmetry.space_group_name_H-M   'P 1'
#
loop_
_entity.id
_entity.type
_entity.pdbx_description
1 polymer ?
#
loop_
_entity_poly.entity_id
_entity_poly.type
_entity_poly.pdbx_seq_one_letter_code
_entity_poly.pdbx_strand_id
1 'polypeptide(L)' 'MSSRNAKRRAKFRAPDVVPEAVVVDEWVPDYGRECENCGQTPCVTGVLDGKVVYAGSMCGVCTWGEAACIDPANW' A
#
# COMPACT_ATOMS: atom_id res chain seq x y z
N MET A 1 -38.73 -27.82 22.74
CA MET A 1 -38.58 -26.43 23.24
C MET A 1 -37.34 -26.39 24.13
N SER A 2 -36.28 -25.60 23.98
CA SER A 2 -35.89 -24.56 23.04
C SER A 2 -34.35 -24.44 23.12
N SER A 3 -33.64 -24.68 22.01
CA SER A 3 -32.20 -24.42 21.87
C SER A 3 -31.97 -22.92 21.71
N ARG A 4 -31.55 -22.23 22.76
CA ARG A 4 -31.22 -20.79 22.70
C ARG A 4 -29.74 -20.58 22.96
N ASN A 5 -29.13 -19.79 22.08
CA ASN A 5 -27.89 -19.03 22.28
C ASN A 5 -26.53 -19.74 22.21
N ALA A 6 -26.14 -20.23 21.03
CA ALA A 6 -24.71 -20.46 20.74
C ALA A 6 -24.25 -20.06 19.32
N LYS A 7 -25.08 -19.39 18.51
CA LYS A 7 -24.72 -19.00 17.12
C LYS A 7 -24.72 -17.50 16.84
N ARG A 8 -24.46 -16.67 17.87
CA ARG A 8 -24.19 -15.22 17.71
C ARG A 8 -22.75 -14.92 17.22
N ARG A 9 -22.21 -15.74 16.31
CA ARG A 9 -20.91 -15.50 15.65
C ARG A 9 -21.05 -14.82 14.28
N ALA A 10 -22.18 -14.17 14.03
CA ALA A 10 -22.38 -13.27 12.90
C ALA A 10 -22.34 -11.84 13.42
N LYS A 11 -21.15 -11.28 13.61
CA LYS A 11 -20.89 -9.83 13.76
C LYS A 11 -19.38 -9.64 13.89
N PHE A 12 -18.73 -9.52 12.73
CA PHE A 12 -17.48 -8.81 12.42
C PHE A 12 -17.03 -9.29 11.03
N ARG A 13 -17.95 -9.36 10.07
CA ARG A 13 -17.52 -9.25 8.68
C ARG A 13 -17.33 -7.75 8.52
N ALA A 14 -16.07 -7.30 8.51
CA ALA A 14 -15.75 -5.96 8.07
C ALA A 14 -16.50 -5.71 6.75
N PRO A 15 -17.05 -4.50 6.53
CA PRO A 15 -17.71 -4.23 5.25
C PRO A 15 -16.72 -4.60 4.13
N ASP A 16 -17.20 -5.30 3.11
CA ASP A 16 -16.44 -5.65 1.91
C ASP A 16 -16.12 -4.38 1.09
N VAL A 17 -15.53 -3.37 1.73
CA VAL A 17 -14.82 -2.29 1.07
C VAL A 17 -13.49 -2.90 0.66
N VAL A 18 -13.52 -3.65 -0.44
CA VAL A 18 -12.34 -3.76 -1.29
C VAL A 18 -11.94 -2.32 -1.58
N PRO A 19 -10.78 -1.83 -1.09
CA PRO A 19 -10.33 -0.53 -1.51
C PRO A 19 -10.25 -0.62 -3.03
N GLU A 20 -10.97 0.28 -3.70
CA GLU A 20 -10.82 0.52 -5.13
C GLU A 20 -9.31 0.60 -5.37
N ALA A 21 -8.75 -0.46 -5.98
CA ALA A 21 -7.32 -0.58 -6.12
C ALA A 21 -6.88 0.67 -6.86
N VAL A 22 -6.06 1.52 -6.23
CA VAL A 22 -5.55 2.71 -6.89
C VAL A 22 -4.74 2.20 -8.06
N VAL A 23 -5.31 2.37 -9.26
CA VAL A 23 -4.65 1.96 -10.50
C VAL A 23 -3.49 2.93 -10.69
N VAL A 24 -2.29 2.37 -10.81
CA VAL A 24 -1.04 3.09 -11.05
C VAL A 24 -0.48 2.55 -12.36
N ASP A 25 -0.16 3.43 -13.30
CA ASP A 25 0.46 3.06 -14.56
C ASP A 25 1.98 2.94 -14.42
N GLU A 26 2.59 3.83 -13.63
CA GLU A 26 4.04 3.92 -13.45
C GLU A 26 4.41 4.25 -12.00
N TRP A 27 5.45 3.57 -11.48
CA TRP A 27 6.08 3.89 -10.21
C TRP A 27 7.31 4.75 -10.46
N VAL A 28 7.32 5.96 -9.88
CA VAL A 28 8.37 6.96 -10.07
C VAL A 28 9.07 7.24 -8.73
N PRO A 29 10.41 7.37 -8.71
CA PRO A 29 11.15 7.74 -7.50
C PRO A 29 10.96 9.21 -7.12
N ASP A 30 10.54 9.44 -5.89
CA ASP A 30 10.56 10.76 -5.24
C ASP A 30 11.78 10.88 -4.31
N TYR A 31 12.78 11.64 -4.74
CA TYR A 31 13.98 11.96 -3.97
C TYR A 31 13.81 13.16 -3.03
N GLY A 32 12.67 13.84 -3.07
CA GLY A 32 12.37 14.99 -2.22
C GLY A 32 11.85 14.61 -0.84
N ARG A 33 11.60 13.32 -0.58
CA ARG A 33 11.07 12.78 0.68
C ARG A 33 11.92 11.62 1.16
N GLU A 34 11.95 11.45 2.47
CA GLU A 34 12.60 10.33 3.15
C GLU A 34 11.58 9.30 3.60
N CYS A 35 11.96 8.03 3.55
CA CYS A 35 11.11 6.94 4.01
C CYS A 35 10.85 7.06 5.52
N GLU A 36 9.58 7.04 5.94
CA GLU A 36 9.22 7.14 7.35
C GLU A 36 9.65 5.93 8.19
N ASN A 37 9.90 4.79 7.55
CA ASN A 37 10.27 3.54 8.22
C ASN A 37 11.79 3.39 8.40
N CYS A 38 12.58 3.66 7.36
CA CYS A 38 14.04 3.42 7.38
C CYS A 38 14.90 4.66 7.09
N GLY A 39 14.28 5.81 6.75
CA GLY A 39 14.97 7.05 6.40
C GLY A 39 15.65 7.06 5.02
N GLN A 40 15.54 5.99 4.23
CA GLN A 40 16.16 5.92 2.91
C GLN A 40 15.35 6.68 1.85
N THR A 41 16.04 7.07 0.78
CA THR A 41 15.48 7.64 -0.44
C THR A 41 15.88 6.78 -1.64
N PRO A 42 15.11 6.78 -2.75
CA PRO A 42 13.87 7.51 -2.99
C PRO A 42 12.61 6.83 -2.42
N CYS A 43 11.57 7.63 -2.16
CA CYS A 43 10.21 7.16 -1.86
C CYS A 43 9.44 6.79 -3.13
N VAL A 44 8.49 5.86 -3.01
CA VAL A 44 7.69 5.36 -4.14
C VAL A 44 6.49 6.29 -4.39
N THR A 45 6.37 6.79 -5.61
CA THR A 45 5.23 7.59 -6.06
C THR A 45 4.55 6.91 -7.24
N GLY A 46 3.24 6.68 -7.15
CA GLY A 46 2.44 6.11 -8.22
C GLY A 46 1.81 7.20 -9.09
N VAL A 47 2.03 7.10 -10.39
CA VAL A 47 1.53 8.01 -11.41
C VAL A 47 0.51 7.27 -12.28
N LEU A 48 -0.61 7.94 -12.59
CA LEU A 48 -1.64 7.50 -13.53
C LEU A 48 -1.90 8.65 -14.49
N ASP A 49 -1.84 8.42 -15.81
CA ASP A 49 -2.01 9.46 -16.83
C ASP A 49 -1.18 10.74 -16.59
N GLY A 50 0.05 10.59 -16.11
CA GLY A 50 0.96 11.71 -15.79
C GLY A 50 0.59 12.50 -14.52
N LYS A 51 -0.38 12.03 -13.73
CA LYS A 51 -0.77 12.62 -12.44
C LYS A 51 -0.37 11.70 -11.29
N VAL A 52 0.16 12.28 -10.22
CA VAL A 52 0.41 11.54 -8.99
C VAL A 52 -0.93 11.13 -8.37
N VAL A 53 -1.19 9.83 -8.36
CA VAL A 53 -2.38 9.22 -7.72
C VAL A 53 -2.05 8.55 -6.39
N TYR A 54 -0.77 8.21 -6.20
CA TYR A 54 -0.27 7.67 -4.96
C TYR A 54 1.03 8.37 -4.60
N ALA A 55 1.08 9.00 -3.44
CA ALA A 55 2.31 9.59 -2.89
C ALA A 55 2.72 8.77 -1.66
N GLY A 56 3.58 7.79 -1.86
CA GLY A 56 4.05 6.93 -0.78
C GLY A 56 4.98 7.65 0.19
N SER A 57 4.91 7.26 1.46
CA SER A 57 5.84 7.65 2.52
C SER A 57 6.98 6.64 2.71
N MET A 58 7.03 5.59 1.87
CA MET A 58 7.98 4.49 1.97
C MET A 58 8.89 4.41 0.75
N CYS A 59 10.15 4.04 0.97
CA CYS A 59 11.07 3.70 -0.12
C CYS A 59 10.70 2.36 -0.76
N GLY A 60 11.31 2.05 -1.91
CA GLY A 60 11.01 0.79 -2.61
C GLY A 60 11.28 -0.44 -1.76
N VAL A 61 12.39 -0.47 -1.02
CA VAL A 61 12.71 -1.59 -0.11
C VAL A 61 11.63 -1.80 0.94
N CYS A 62 11.10 -0.74 1.55
CA CYS A 62 10.04 -0.86 2.55
C CYS A 62 8.65 -1.13 1.94
N THR A 63 8.44 -0.72 0.69
CA THR A 63 7.18 -0.94 -0.03
C THR A 63 7.04 -2.39 -0.48
N TRP A 64 8.09 -2.97 -1.06
CA TRP A 64 8.06 -4.32 -1.64
C TRP A 64 8.76 -5.39 -0.78
N GLY A 65 9.58 -4.98 0.19
CA GLY A 65 10.30 -5.91 1.08
C GLY A 65 11.57 -6.51 0.46
N GLU A 66 12.01 -6.01 -0.69
CA GLU A 66 13.20 -6.51 -1.40
C GLU A 66 14.33 -5.48 -1.42
N ALA A 67 15.54 -5.90 -1.09
CA ALA A 67 16.71 -5.01 -1.07
C ALA A 67 17.07 -4.44 -2.46
N ALA A 68 16.75 -5.17 -3.54
CA ALA A 68 16.98 -4.73 -4.91
C ALA A 68 16.12 -3.51 -5.29
N CYS A 69 14.97 -3.34 -4.63
CA CYS A 69 14.10 -2.17 -4.79
C CYS A 69 14.66 -0.90 -4.13
N ILE A 70 15.93 -0.88 -3.73
CA ILE A 70 16.63 0.40 -3.48
C ILE A 70 16.89 1.15 -4.79
N ASP A 71 17.04 0.43 -5.90
CA ASP A 71 17.18 0.98 -7.23
C ASP A 71 15.80 1.11 -7.90
N PRO A 72 15.38 2.32 -8.29
CA PRO A 72 14.12 2.55 -8.99
C PRO A 72 13.96 1.80 -10.32
N ALA A 73 15.05 1.31 -10.91
CA ALA A 73 14.96 0.46 -12.10
C ALA A 73 14.31 -0.91 -11.83
N ASN A 74 14.14 -1.29 -10.56
CA ASN A 74 13.59 -2.58 -10.12
C ASN A 74 12.19 -2.46 -9.48
N TRP A 75 11.43 -1.42 -9.80
CA TRP A 75 10.09 -1.14 -9.27
C TRP A 75 8.98 -1.48 -10.27
#